data_AF-X1V621-F1
#
_entry.id   AF-X1V621-F1
#
_cell.length_a   1.000
_cell.length_b   1.000
_cell.length_c   1.000
_cell.angle_alpha   90.00
_cell.angle_beta   90.00
_cell.angle_gamma   90.00
#
_symmetry.space_group_name_H-M   'P 1'
#
loop_
_entity.id
_entity.type
_entity.pdbx_description
1 polymer ?
#
loop_
_entity_poly.entity_id
_entity_poly.type
_entity_poly.pdbx_seq_one_letter_code
_entity_poly.pdbx_strand_id
1 'polypeptide(L)'
;DKREPTGTDSEALAYLFPASLSFPLSRDWTQIYLYLGAKVCGANGKTIPDDINVKTLDKEQDMDLRRLKVWIYEKRRQHRGQKAKDIRKERLAEEKEKELEKASEVVQHTFDLGLDT
;
A
#
# COMPACT_ATOMS: atom_id res chain seq x y z
N ASP A 1 -3.75 11.93 14.03
CA ASP A 1 -4.64 10.98 13.35
C ASP A 1 -4.35 9.56 13.89
N LYS A 2 -5.05 9.12 14.94
CA LYS A 2 -4.82 7.80 15.58
C LYS A 2 -5.58 6.72 14.81
N ARG A 3 -5.07 6.32 13.64
CA ARG A 3 -5.63 5.18 12.91
C ARG A 3 -5.17 3.88 13.56
N GLU A 4 -6.09 2.94 13.77
CA GLU A 4 -5.75 1.61 14.24
C GLU A 4 -4.70 0.95 13.32
N PRO A 5 -3.76 0.15 13.86
CA PRO A 5 -2.72 -0.52 13.08
C PRO A 5 -3.27 -1.73 12.30
N THR A 6 -4.35 -1.53 11.54
CA THR A 6 -5.06 -2.56 10.80
C THR A 6 -5.65 -2.01 9.50
N GLY A 7 -5.95 -2.91 8.56
CA GLY A 7 -6.68 -2.63 7.34
C GLY A 7 -8.17 -2.44 7.62
N THR A 8 -8.82 -1.61 6.82
CA THR A 8 -10.26 -1.34 6.90
C THR A 8 -11.08 -2.43 6.22
N ASP A 9 -12.38 -2.51 6.55
CA ASP A 9 -13.32 -3.41 5.85
C ASP A 9 -13.38 -3.11 4.35
N SER A 10 -13.37 -1.82 3.97
CA SER A 10 -13.37 -1.40 2.57
C SER A 10 -12.10 -1.80 1.83
N GLU A 11 -10.92 -1.72 2.47
CA GLU A 11 -9.66 -2.18 1.88
C GLU A 11 -9.67 -3.70 1.68
N ALA A 12 -10.15 -4.47 2.67
CA ALA A 12 -10.26 -5.92 2.56
C ALA A 12 -11.24 -6.33 1.44
N LEU A 13 -12.40 -5.66 1.35
CA LEU A 13 -13.38 -5.88 0.28
C LEU A 13 -12.78 -5.58 -1.10
N ALA A 14 -12.10 -4.43 -1.22
CA ALA A 14 -11.46 -4.01 -2.47
C ALA A 14 -10.33 -4.96 -2.89
N TYR A 15 -9.64 -5.60 -1.95
CA TYR A 15 -8.64 -6.61 -2.25
C TYR A 15 -9.25 -7.93 -2.72
N LEU A 16 -10.31 -8.39 -2.06
CA LEU A 16 -10.95 -9.67 -2.39
C LEU A 16 -11.67 -9.67 -3.74
N PHE A 17 -12.16 -8.52 -4.21
CA PHE A 17 -12.80 -8.40 -5.52
C PHE A 17 -11.90 -8.90 -6.68
N PRO A 18 -10.72 -8.31 -6.96
CA PRO A 18 -9.84 -8.82 -8.00
C PRO A 18 -9.27 -10.23 -7.70
N ALA A 19 -9.14 -10.61 -6.42
CA ALA A 19 -8.72 -11.95 -6.05
C ALA A 19 -9.72 -13.01 -6.53
N SER A 20 -11.03 -12.76 -6.35
CA SER A 20 -12.10 -13.64 -6.82
C SER A 20 -12.18 -13.78 -8.34
N LEU A 21 -11.69 -12.78 -9.08
CA LEU A 21 -11.62 -12.82 -10.54
C LEU A 21 -10.42 -13.62 -11.05
N SER A 22 -9.38 -13.74 -10.22
CA SER A 22 -8.15 -14.45 -10.57
C SER A 22 -8.27 -15.95 -10.29
N PHE A 23 -8.89 -16.30 -9.15
CA PHE A 23 -9.11 -17.67 -8.73
C PHE A 23 -10.44 -17.79 -7.98
N PRO A 24 -11.13 -18.94 -8.07
CA PRO A 24 -12.32 -19.17 -7.27
C PRO A 24 -11.97 -19.10 -5.79
N LEU A 25 -12.72 -18.30 -5.03
CA LEU A 25 -12.57 -18.24 -3.59
C LEU A 25 -13.08 -19.55 -2.97
N SER A 26 -12.39 -20.01 -1.92
CA SER A 26 -12.94 -21.07 -1.06
C SER A 26 -14.27 -20.62 -0.44
N ARG A 27 -15.02 -21.56 0.13
CA ARG A 27 -16.26 -21.27 0.86
C ARG A 27 -16.06 -20.20 1.94
N ASP A 28 -15.03 -20.31 2.77
CA ASP A 28 -14.82 -19.40 3.89
C ASP A 28 -14.44 -17.99 3.42
N TRP A 29 -13.55 -17.89 2.43
CA TRP A 29 -13.22 -16.60 1.81
C TRP A 29 -14.42 -15.97 1.08
N THR A 30 -15.31 -16.77 0.50
CA THR A 30 -16.56 -16.29 -0.08
C THR A 30 -17.47 -15.72 1.00
N GLN A 31 -17.60 -16.42 2.13
CA GLN A 31 -18.38 -15.95 3.28
C GLN A 31 -17.86 -14.62 3.84
N ILE A 32 -16.53 -14.49 3.97
CA ILE A 32 -15.85 -13.26 4.37
C ILE A 32 -16.13 -12.13 3.36
N TYR A 33 -16.04 -12.42 2.06
CA TYR A 33 -16.30 -11.43 1.01
C TYR A 33 -17.73 -10.91 1.07
N LEU A 34 -18.73 -11.79 1.20
CA LEU A 34 -20.13 -11.42 1.31
C LEU A 34 -20.43 -10.64 2.60
N TYR A 35 -19.83 -11.05 3.72
CA TYR A 35 -19.94 -10.33 5.00
C TYR A 35 -19.42 -8.89 4.89
N LEU A 36 -18.22 -8.72 4.31
CA LEU A 36 -17.63 -7.40 4.08
C LEU A 36 -18.47 -6.57 3.11
N GLY A 37 -18.94 -7.19 2.03
CA GLY A 37 -19.83 -6.57 1.06
C GLY A 37 -21.07 -6.03 1.74
N ALA A 38 -21.72 -6.84 2.60
CA ALA A 38 -22.91 -6.43 3.31
C ALA A 38 -22.66 -5.26 4.27
N LYS A 39 -21.55 -5.32 5.00
CA LYS A 39 -21.17 -4.27 5.96
C LYS A 39 -20.84 -2.94 5.27
N VAL A 40 -20.02 -2.97 4.22
CA VAL A 40 -19.57 -1.76 3.51
C VAL A 40 -20.69 -1.15 2.67
N CYS A 41 -21.46 -1.96 1.96
CA CYS A 41 -22.60 -1.47 1.19
C CYS A 41 -23.72 -0.95 2.10
N GLY A 42 -23.99 -1.64 3.21
CA GLY A 42 -24.96 -1.20 4.21
C GLY A 42 -24.56 0.14 4.85
N ALA A 43 -23.28 0.34 5.15
CA ALA A 43 -22.75 1.63 5.62
C ALA A 43 -22.93 2.76 4.59
N ASN A 44 -23.06 2.42 3.30
CA ASN A 44 -23.34 3.36 2.19
C ASN A 44 -24.83 3.44 1.83
N GLY A 45 -25.74 2.92 2.68
CA GLY A 45 -27.19 2.99 2.48
C GLY A 45 -27.74 2.04 1.43
N LYS A 46 -26.97 1.02 1.00
CA LYS A 46 -27.44 0.02 0.04
C LYS A 46 -28.02 -1.20 0.76
N THR A 47 -29.19 -1.64 0.31
CA THR A 47 -29.81 -2.90 0.76
C THR A 47 -29.18 -4.08 0.03
N ILE A 48 -28.90 -5.15 0.78
CA ILE A 48 -28.32 -6.38 0.26
C ILE A 48 -29.40 -7.46 0.22
N PRO A 49 -29.55 -8.17 -0.91
CA PRO A 49 -30.48 -9.29 -1.02
C PRO A 49 -30.25 -10.33 0.08
N ASP A 50 -31.33 -10.85 0.65
CA ASP A 50 -31.27 -11.71 1.84
C ASP A 50 -30.50 -13.02 1.61
N ASP A 51 -30.50 -13.54 0.38
CA ASP A 51 -29.79 -14.75 -0.03
C ASP A 51 -28.26 -14.64 0.04
N ILE A 52 -27.73 -13.41 -0.09
CA ILE A 52 -26.28 -13.13 -0.02
C ILE A 52 -25.90 -12.28 1.20
N ASN A 53 -26.86 -11.95 2.06
CA ASN A 53 -26.67 -11.08 3.22
C ASN A 53 -26.06 -11.84 4.40
N VAL A 54 -24.76 -12.06 4.35
CA VAL A 54 -24.00 -12.67 5.45
C VAL A 54 -23.85 -11.69 6.61
N LYS A 55 -24.50 -11.97 7.75
CA LYS A 55 -24.52 -11.09 8.92
C LYS A 55 -23.44 -11.38 9.96
N THR A 56 -22.91 -12.60 9.97
CA THR A 56 -21.97 -13.09 10.99
C THR A 56 -20.92 -13.99 10.36
N LEU A 57 -19.73 -13.97 10.95
CA LEU A 57 -18.64 -14.90 10.66
C LEU A 57 -18.45 -15.85 11.84
N ASP A 58 -18.00 -17.06 11.55
CA ASP A 58 -17.46 -17.94 12.60
C ASP A 58 -16.08 -17.46 13.07
N LYS A 59 -15.51 -18.16 14.06
CA LYS A 59 -14.24 -17.77 14.68
C LYS A 59 -13.07 -17.86 13.71
N GLU A 60 -13.05 -18.86 12.83
CA GLU A 60 -11.94 -19.07 11.90
C GLU A 60 -11.99 -18.00 10.80
N GLN A 61 -13.17 -17.73 10.27
CA GLN A 61 -13.41 -16.67 9.30
C GLN A 61 -13.08 -15.28 9.86
N ASP A 62 -13.45 -14.98 11.10
CA ASP A 62 -13.08 -13.71 11.76
C ASP A 62 -11.56 -13.60 11.96
N MET A 63 -10.89 -14.69 12.34
CA MET A 63 -9.44 -14.74 12.47
C MET A 63 -8.74 -14.51 11.13
N ASP A 64 -9.20 -15.14 10.06
CA ASP A 64 -8.63 -14.98 8.72
C ASP A 64 -8.86 -13.58 8.16
N LEU A 65 -10.03 -12.99 8.40
CA LEU A 65 -10.29 -11.59 8.08
C LEU A 65 -9.36 -10.65 8.85
N ARG A 66 -9.12 -10.89 10.15
CA ARG A 66 -8.16 -10.10 10.94
C ARG A 66 -6.75 -10.20 10.38
N ARG A 67 -6.29 -11.41 10.04
CA ARG A 67 -4.98 -11.65 9.43
C ARG A 67 -4.84 -10.90 8.10
N LEU A 68 -5.86 -10.96 7.25
CA LEU A 68 -5.88 -10.22 5.98
C LEU A 68 -5.74 -8.72 6.21
N LYS A 69 -6.51 -8.14 7.14
CA LYS A 69 -6.45 -6.71 7.44
C LYS A 69 -5.09 -6.28 7.97
N VAL A 70 -4.48 -7.06 8.86
CA VAL A 70 -3.12 -6.81 9.36
C VAL A 70 -2.13 -6.84 8.20
N TRP A 71 -2.20 -7.84 7.32
CA TRP A 71 -1.33 -7.94 6.15
C TRP A 71 -1.48 -6.73 5.20
N ILE A 72 -2.71 -6.29 4.91
CA ILE A 72 -2.96 -5.09 4.09
C ILE A 72 -2.34 -3.84 4.73
N TYR A 73 -2.47 -3.68 6.05
CA TYR A 73 -1.85 -2.59 6.79
C TYR A 73 -0.33 -2.60 6.65
N GLU A 74 0.29 -3.76 6.84
CA GLU A 74 1.74 -3.94 6.71
C GLU A 74 2.22 -3.62 5.29
N LYS A 75 1.51 -4.09 4.25
CA LYS A 75 1.84 -3.76 2.85
C LYS A 75 1.80 -2.27 2.57
N ARG A 76 0.77 -1.57 3.05
CA ARG A 76 0.68 -0.10 2.95
C ARG A 76 1.83 0.59 3.67
N ARG A 77 2.17 0.13 4.87
CA ARG A 77 3.30 0.68 5.65
C ARG A 77 4.63 0.47 4.94
N GLN A 78 4.87 -0.73 4.40
CA GLN A 78 6.06 -1.07 3.63
C GLN A 78 6.18 -0.20 2.38
N HIS A 79 5.11 -0.07 1.60
CA HIS A 79 5.11 0.74 0.37
C HIS A 79 5.42 2.22 0.65
N ARG A 80 4.84 2.80 1.72
CA ARG A 80 5.17 4.17 2.15
C ARG A 80 6.63 4.30 2.59
N GLY A 81 7.13 3.32 3.35
CA GLY A 81 8.52 3.30 3.80
C GLY A 81 9.51 3.19 2.63
N GLN A 82 9.19 2.35 1.64
CA GLN A 82 10.02 2.18 0.44
C GLN A 82 10.05 3.46 -0.39
N LYS A 83 8.88 4.06 -0.67
CA LYS A 83 8.80 5.34 -1.39
C LYS A 83 9.62 6.44 -0.72
N ALA A 84 9.61 6.53 0.61
CA ALA A 84 10.43 7.50 1.34
C ALA A 84 11.94 7.24 1.19
N LYS A 85 12.36 5.97 1.14
CA LYS A 85 13.76 5.59 0.89
C LYS A 85 14.17 5.94 -0.54
N ASP A 86 13.32 5.66 -1.52
CA ASP A 86 13.59 5.93 -2.93
C ASP A 86 13.77 7.43 -3.17
N ILE A 87 12.85 8.26 -2.67
CA ILE A 87 12.95 9.73 -2.73
C ILE A 87 14.25 10.24 -2.08
N ARG A 88 14.65 9.66 -0.94
CA ARG A 88 15.92 10.03 -0.29
C ARG A 88 17.13 9.66 -1.14
N LYS A 89 17.10 8.49 -1.78
CA LYS A 89 18.18 8.02 -2.65
C LYS A 89 18.30 8.91 -3.89
N GLU A 90 17.19 9.29 -4.50
CA GLU A 90 17.14 10.22 -5.63
C GLU A 90 17.75 11.57 -5.25
N ARG A 91 17.33 12.17 -4.13
CA ARG A 91 17.90 13.45 -3.66
C ARG A 91 19.41 13.38 -3.43
N LEU A 92 19.89 12.32 -2.78
CA LEU A 92 21.32 12.12 -2.55
C LEU A 92 22.10 11.92 -3.86
N ALA A 93 21.48 11.33 -4.88
CA ALA A 93 22.10 11.19 -6.19
C ALA A 93 22.17 12.55 -6.91
N GLU A 94 21.10 13.34 -6.91
CA GLU A 94 21.07 14.68 -7.47
C GLU A 94 22.07 15.64 -6.79
N GLU A 95 22.19 15.57 -5.46
CA GLU A 95 23.17 16.35 -4.71
C GLU A 95 24.61 16.01 -5.11
N LYS A 96 24.92 14.71 -5.24
CA LYS A 96 26.23 14.24 -5.69
C LYS A 96 26.54 14.65 -7.13
N GLU A 97 25.55 14.58 -8.01
CA GLU A 97 25.72 15.00 -9.41
C GLU A 97 26.03 16.49 -9.50
N LYS A 98 25.33 17.33 -8.73
CA LYS A 98 25.62 18.78 -8.64
C LYS A 98 26.99 19.07 -8.03
N GLU A 99 27.44 18.28 -7.05
CA GLU A 99 28.79 18.43 -6.50
C GLU A 99 29.88 18.06 -7.51
N LEU A 100 29.66 16.99 -8.28
CA LEU A 100 30.58 16.58 -9.35
C LEU A 100 30.64 17.62 -10.47
N GLU A 101 29.50 18.19 -10.86
CA GLU A 101 29.41 19.26 -11.87
C GLU A 101 30.13 20.53 -11.41
N LYS A 102 29.92 20.96 -10.16
CA LYS A 102 30.67 22.10 -9.60
C LYS A 102 32.17 21.82 -9.51
N ALA A 103 32.56 20.61 -9.14
CA ALA A 103 33.97 20.24 -9.07
C ALA A 103 34.62 20.24 -10.46
N SER A 104 33.92 19.76 -11.50
CA SER A 104 34.42 19.81 -12.87
C SER A 104 34.52 21.24 -13.40
N GLU A 105 33.53 22.10 -13.10
CA GLU A 105 33.58 23.53 -13.44
C GLU A 105 34.78 24.24 -12.81
N VAL A 106 35.07 23.96 -11.53
CA VAL A 106 36.23 24.53 -10.84
C VAL A 106 37.54 24.07 -11.47
N VAL A 107 37.67 22.76 -11.78
CA VAL A 107 38.86 22.22 -12.45
C VAL A 107 39.04 22.81 -13.85
N GLN A 108 37.96 22.97 -14.61
CA GLN A 108 38.03 23.60 -15.93
C GLN A 108 38.47 25.07 -15.82
N HIS A 109 37.92 25.80 -14.85
CA HIS A 109 38.27 27.20 -14.61
C HIS A 109 39.73 27.37 -14.13
N THR A 110 40.28 26.47 -13.31
CA THR A 110 41.70 26.52 -12.92
C THR A 110 42.63 26.25 -14.10
N PHE A 111 42.25 25.29 -14.95
CA PHE A 111 42.97 24.96 -16.18
C PHE A 111 42.98 26.16 -17.15
N ASP A 112 41.83 26.79 -17.38
CA ASP A 112 41.70 27.94 -18.29
C ASP A 112 42.49 29.18 -17.82
N LEU A 113 42.70 29.34 -16.50
CA LEU A 113 43.53 30.39 -15.93
C LEU A 113 45.04 30.10 -15.98
N GLY A 114 45.45 28.92 -16.45
CA GLY A 114 46.86 28.51 -16.51
C GLY A 114 47.52 28.40 -15.14
N LEU A 115 46.72 28.19 -14.09
CA LEU A 115 47.19 28.02 -12.71
C LEU A 115 47.61 26.57 -12.40
N ASP A 116 47.41 25.67 -13.35
CA ASP A 116 47.87 24.29 -13.27
C ASP A 116 49.39 24.25 -13.51
N THR A 117 50.17 24.17 -12.44
CA THR A 117 51.63 23.94 -12.44
C THR A 117 51.99 22.46 -12.56
#